data_AF-A0A379TK13-F1
#
_entry.id   AF-A0A379TK13-F1
#
_cell.length_a   1.000
_cell.length_b   1.000
_cell.length_c   1.000
_cell.angle_alpha   90.00
_cell.angle_beta   90.00
_cell.angle_gamma   90.00
#
_symmetry.space_group_name_H-M   'P 1'
#
loop_
_entity.id
_entity.type
_entity.pdbx_description
1 polymer ?
#
loop_
_entity_poly.entity_id
_entity_poly.type
_entity_poly.pdbx_seq_one_letter_code
_entity_poly.pdbx_strand_id
1 'polypeptide(L)'
;MIRPSVDLYSDVDDIKISKEPFLYGQVVDNTGQPIRWEGRATTFADYLLKTRLKSRSNGLRIIYSVTINLVPNHLDKRAHKIHWHGSPGLP
;
A
#
# COMPACT_ATOMS: atom_id res chain seq x y z
N MET A 1 17.82 -5.46 -21.54
CA MET A 1 16.48 -5.94 -21.12
C MET A 1 16.22 -5.42 -19.71
N ILE A 2 15.37 -4.42 -19.53
CA ILE A 2 15.01 -3.92 -18.21
C ILE A 2 13.71 -4.65 -17.81
N ARG A 3 13.79 -5.57 -16.86
CA ARG A 3 12.59 -6.14 -16.22
C ARG A 3 12.11 -5.12 -15.18
N PRO A 4 10.82 -4.72 -15.15
CA PRO A 4 10.28 -4.05 -13.97
C PRO A 4 10.49 -4.96 -12.76
N SER A 5 10.85 -4.39 -11.60
CA SER A 5 11.22 -5.20 -10.42
C SER A 5 10.04 -5.94 -9.76
N VAL A 6 8.83 -5.78 -10.31
CA VAL A 6 7.59 -6.43 -9.91
C VAL A 6 6.93 -6.88 -11.21
N ASP A 7 6.69 -8.17 -11.35
CA ASP A 7 5.83 -8.70 -12.40
C ASP A 7 4.38 -8.69 -11.91
N LEU A 8 3.50 -7.96 -12.60
CA LEU A 8 2.08 -7.88 -12.25
C LEU A 8 1.23 -8.94 -12.95
N TYR A 9 1.83 -9.72 -13.86
CA TYR A 9 1.16 -10.72 -14.68
C TYR A 9 1.49 -12.16 -14.27
N SER A 10 2.26 -12.33 -13.19
CA SER A 10 2.59 -13.61 -12.58
C SER A 10 2.06 -13.66 -11.14
N ASP A 11 1.74 -14.86 -10.65
CA ASP A 11 1.40 -15.14 -9.26
C ASP A 11 2.64 -15.40 -8.38
N VAL A 12 3.85 -15.26 -8.94
CA VAL A 12 5.12 -15.34 -8.21
C VAL A 12 5.22 -14.22 -7.17
N ASP A 13 5.61 -14.57 -5.95
CA ASP A 13 5.78 -13.60 -4.85
C ASP A 13 7.10 -12.82 -4.97
N ASP A 14 7.08 -11.78 -5.81
CA ASP A 14 8.19 -10.85 -6.01
C ASP A 14 8.10 -9.60 -5.09
N ILE A 15 7.26 -9.63 -4.05
CA ILE A 15 7.00 -8.47 -3.19
C ILE A 15 8.12 -8.29 -2.16
N LYS A 16 8.87 -7.18 -2.27
CA LYS A 16 9.95 -6.85 -1.34
C LYS A 16 9.48 -5.94 -0.20
N ILE A 17 9.66 -6.39 1.04
CA ILE A 17 9.51 -5.54 2.22
C ILE A 17 10.71 -4.59 2.31
N SER A 18 10.45 -3.29 2.20
CA SER A 18 11.47 -2.24 2.29
C SER A 18 11.41 -1.53 3.65
N LYS A 19 12.55 -0.99 4.11
CA LYS A 19 12.63 -0.08 5.27
C LYS A 19 11.86 1.23 5.05
N GLU A 20 11.58 1.57 3.79
CA GLU A 20 10.69 2.65 3.37
C GLU A 20 9.64 2.07 2.40
N PRO A 21 8.46 1.68 2.92
CA PRO A 21 7.39 1.15 2.10
C PRO A 21 6.89 2.18 1.07
N PHE A 22 6.52 1.73 -0.12
CA PHE A 22 5.99 2.62 -1.17
C PHE A 22 4.77 3.44 -0.72
N LEU A 23 3.90 2.86 0.12
CA LEU A 23 2.71 3.49 0.68
C LEU A 23 2.95 4.21 2.01
N TYR A 24 4.21 4.33 2.47
CA TYR A 24 4.52 5.04 3.71
C TYR A 24 3.97 6.47 3.66
N GLY A 25 3.19 6.84 4.68
CA GLY A 25 2.50 8.14 4.75
C GLY A 25 1.32 8.32 3.81
N GLN A 26 1.06 7.41 2.86
CA GLN A 26 -0.15 7.39 2.02
C GLN A 26 -1.29 6.60 2.69
N VAL A 27 -0.96 5.68 3.58
CA VAL A 27 -1.90 4.89 4.39
C VAL A 27 -1.58 5.10 5.87
N VAL A 28 -2.63 5.16 6.68
CA VAL A 28 -2.55 5.15 8.14
C VAL A 28 -3.32 3.98 8.71
N ASP A 29 -2.89 3.49 9.87
CA ASP A 29 -3.60 2.46 10.62
C ASP A 29 -4.89 3.00 11.29
N ASN A 30 -5.58 2.15 12.05
CA ASN A 30 -6.79 2.51 12.78
C ASN A 30 -6.58 3.53 13.90
N THR A 31 -5.33 3.84 14.26
CA THR A 31 -4.95 4.88 15.21
C THR A 31 -4.48 6.17 14.52
N GLY A 32 -4.54 6.23 13.19
CA GLY A 32 -4.14 7.39 12.40
C GLY A 32 -2.63 7.50 12.18
N GLN A 33 -1.86 6.46 12.49
CA GLN A 33 -0.40 6.50 12.35
C GLN A 33 0.09 5.84 11.05
N PRO A 34 1.16 6.37 10.43
CA PRO A 34 1.73 5.75 9.24
C PRO A 34 2.34 4.37 9.56
N ILE A 35 2.26 3.47 8.59
CA ILE A 35 2.70 2.09 8.72
C ILE A 35 4.06 1.94 8.04
N ARG A 36 5.10 1.64 8.82
CA ARG A 36 6.48 1.46 8.34
C ARG A 36 7.08 0.11 8.68
N TRP A 37 6.79 -0.42 9.87
CA TRP A 37 7.34 -1.69 10.35
C TRP A 37 6.27 -2.79 10.38
N GLU A 38 6.75 -4.02 10.25
CA GLU A 38 5.93 -5.23 10.14
C GLU A 38 4.97 -5.38 11.33
N GLY A 39 5.43 -5.22 12.56
CA GLY A 39 4.57 -5.37 13.74
C GLY A 39 3.31 -4.49 13.70
N ARG A 40 3.43 -3.24 13.24
CA ARG A 40 2.27 -2.35 13.06
C ARG A 40 1.39 -2.79 11.89
N ALA A 41 1.99 -3.24 10.79
CA ALA A 41 1.25 -3.78 9.66
C ALA A 41 0.41 -5.01 10.09
N THR A 42 0.98 -5.91 10.90
CA THR A 42 0.29 -7.09 11.45
C THR A 42 -0.86 -6.68 12.35
N THR A 43 -0.64 -5.77 13.30
CA THR A 43 -1.73 -5.29 14.18
C THR A 43 -2.87 -4.64 13.39
N PHE A 44 -2.53 -3.87 12.35
CA PHE A 44 -3.55 -3.25 11.50
C PHE A 44 -4.29 -4.30 10.65
N ALA A 45 -3.61 -5.32 10.14
CA ALA A 45 -4.23 -6.43 9.43
C ALA A 45 -5.22 -7.19 10.32
N ASP A 46 -4.84 -7.52 11.56
CA ASP A 46 -5.71 -8.15 12.54
C ASP A 46 -6.96 -7.31 12.83
N TYR A 47 -6.79 -6.00 12.97
CA TYR A 47 -7.90 -5.07 13.14
C TYR A 47 -8.85 -5.09 11.93
N LEU A 48 -8.32 -5.06 10.71
CA LEU A 48 -9.12 -5.06 9.48
C LEU A 48 -9.90 -6.38 9.32
N LEU A 49 -9.26 -7.52 9.59
CA LEU A 49 -9.92 -8.82 9.54
C LEU A 49 -11.06 -8.94 10.57
N LYS A 50 -10.92 -8.32 11.75
CA LYS A 50 -11.95 -8.34 12.78
C LYS A 50 -13.09 -7.35 12.54
N THR A 51 -12.80 -6.17 11.99
CA THR A 51 -13.75 -5.04 12.01
C THR A 51 -14.22 -4.58 10.64
N ARG A 52 -13.47 -4.90 9.58
CA ARG A 52 -13.70 -4.39 8.21
C ARG A 52 -13.81 -5.51 7.17
N LEU A 53 -13.80 -6.77 7.59
CA LEU A 53 -13.96 -7.90 6.68
C LEU A 53 -15.36 -7.86 6.05
N LYS A 54 -15.38 -7.89 4.71
CA LYS A 54 -16.61 -7.99 3.93
C LYS A 54 -16.59 -9.27 3.12
N SER A 55 -17.75 -9.88 2.97
CA SER A 55 -17.97 -11.00 2.06
C SER A 55 -18.95 -10.59 0.96
N ARG A 56 -18.72 -11.10 -0.25
CA ARG A 56 -19.68 -11.02 -1.35
C ARG A 56 -19.73 -12.36 -2.07
N SER A 57 -20.91 -12.73 -2.58
CA SER A 57 -21.04 -13.90 -3.45
C SER A 57 -20.92 -13.46 -4.91
N ASN A 58 -20.27 -14.27 -5.75
CA ASN A 58 -20.33 -14.13 -7.21
C ASN A 58 -21.34 -15.11 -7.85
N GLY A 59 -22.22 -15.72 -7.03
CA GLY A 59 -23.15 -16.76 -7.46
C GLY A 59 -22.59 -18.19 -7.31
N LEU A 60 -21.27 -18.37 -7.29
CA LEU A 60 -20.62 -19.69 -7.18
C LEU A 60 -19.75 -19.83 -5.92
N ARG A 61 -19.12 -18.74 -5.47
CA ARG A 61 -18.16 -18.72 -4.36
C ARG A 61 -18.31 -17.44 -3.55
N ILE A 62 -17.91 -17.51 -2.28
CA ILE A 62 -17.76 -16.35 -1.42
C ILE A 62 -16.37 -15.76 -1.62
N ILE A 63 -16.32 -14.45 -1.84
CA ILE A 63 -15.11 -13.64 -1.96
C ILE A 63 -15.01 -12.78 -0.71
N TYR A 64 -13.89 -12.90 0.00
CA TYR A 64 -13.57 -12.09 1.17
C TYR A 64 -12.70 -10.91 0.76
N SER A 65 -12.93 -9.74 1.37
CA SER A 65 -12.18 -8.53 1.07
C SER A 65 -12.09 -7.59 2.27
N VAL A 66 -11.05 -6.75 2.27
CA VAL A 66 -10.91 -5.59 3.14
C VAL A 66 -10.65 -4.37 2.28
N THR A 67 -11.11 -3.20 2.71
CA THR A 67 -10.87 -1.93 2.02
C THR A 67 -10.03 -1.02 2.91
N ILE A 68 -8.90 -0.54 2.38
CA ILE A 68 -8.00 0.38 3.07
C ILE A 68 -8.05 1.71 2.31
N ASN A 69 -8.54 2.76 2.99
CA ASN A 69 -8.59 4.09 2.40
C ASN A 69 -7.22 4.77 2.49
N LEU A 70 -6.84 5.49 1.44
CA LEU A 70 -5.67 6.37 1.47
C LEU A 70 -6.00 7.66 2.25
N VAL A 71 -4.96 8.34 2.74
CA VAL A 71 -5.13 9.67 3.34
C VAL A 71 -5.71 10.67 2.32
N PRO A 72 -6.54 11.66 2.72
CA PRO A 72 -7.20 12.57 1.78
C PRO A 72 -6.26 13.30 0.81
N ASN A 73 -5.05 13.66 1.25
CA ASN A 73 -4.02 14.33 0.45
C ASN A 73 -3.02 13.36 -0.23
N HIS A 74 -3.42 12.13 -0.52
CA HIS A 74 -2.54 11.11 -1.10
C HIS A 74 -1.99 11.49 -2.50
N LEU A 75 -2.71 12.30 -3.27
CA LEU A 75 -2.26 12.80 -4.57
C LEU A 75 -1.06 13.77 -4.42
N ASP A 76 -1.12 14.69 -3.47
CA ASP A 76 -0.04 15.66 -3.21
C ASP A 76 1.23 14.95 -2.71
N LYS A 77 1.08 13.94 -1.83
CA LYS A 77 2.22 13.13 -1.36
C LYS A 77 2.88 12.35 -2.49
N ARG A 78 2.09 11.85 -3.46
CA ARG A 78 2.62 11.16 -4.64
C ARG A 78 3.35 12.13 -5.58
N ALA A 79 2.81 13.33 -5.76
CA ALA A 79 3.43 14.37 -6.58
C ALA A 79 4.77 14.86 -6.00
N HIS A 80 4.88 14.98 -4.67
CA HIS A 80 6.13 15.36 -4.00
C HIS A 80 7.27 14.36 -4.25
N LYS A 81 6.96 13.07 -4.44
CA LYS A 81 7.96 12.04 -4.82
C LYS A 81 8.47 12.21 -6.25
N ILE A 82 7.66 12.76 -7.16
CA ILE A 82 8.02 12.98 -8.56
C ILE A 82 8.88 14.25 -8.72
N HIS A 83 8.59 15.30 -7.94
CA HIS A 83 9.30 16.59 -8.05
C HIS A 83 10.81 16.49 -7.73
N TRP A 84 11.23 15.55 -6.87
CA TRP A 84 12.65 15.38 -6.51
C TRP A 84 13.53 14.64 -7.54
N HIS A 85 12.96 14.04 -8.58
CA HIS A 85 13.74 13.41 -9.66
C HIS A 85 13.85 14.27 -10.94
N GLY A 86 13.32 15.50 -10.90
CA GLY A 86 13.20 16.38 -12.09
C GLY A 86 13.94 17.70 -12.03
N SER A 87 14.84 17.93 -11.07
CA SER A 87 15.65 19.16 -11.06
C SER A 87 17.04 18.88 -11.64
N PRO A 88 17.32 19.22 -12.91
CA PRO A 88 18.69 19.53 -13.31
C PRO A 88 19.12 20.78 -12.54
N GLY A 89 20.37 20.83 -12.09
CA GLY A 89 20.94 22.01 -11.44
C GLY A 89 20.64 23.29 -12.25
N LEU A 90 20.48 24.43 -11.60
CA LEU A 90 21.57 25.34 -11.16
C LEU A 90 20.90 26.70 -10.82
N PRO A 91 21.61 27.71 -10.27
CA PRO A 91 23.06 27.87 -10.12
C PRO A 91 23.64 27.55 -8.74
#